data_AF-A0A0K8REJ1-F1
#
_entry.id   AF-A0A0K8REJ1-F1
#
_cell.length_a   1.000
_cell.length_b   1.000
_cell.length_c   1.000
_cell.angle_alpha   90.00
_cell.angle_beta   90.00
_cell.angle_gamma   90.00
#
_symmetry.space_group_name_H-M   'P 1'
#
loop_
_entity.id
_entity.type
_entity.pdbx_description
1 polymer ?
#
loop_
_entity_poly.entity_id
_entity_poly.type
_entity_poly.pdbx_seq_one_letter_code
_entity_poly.pdbx_strand_id
1 'polypeptide(L)'
;MKATIAALCFLASAVCVIALLPENVCKAPHPISSCAPGSAKVMWYFDSNTDRCQKYTGCGKGMNDFGSEFCCKDACPYGKK
;
A
#
# COMPACT_ATOMS: atom_id res chain seq x y z
N MET A 1 3.27 31.17 -20.55
CA MET A 1 2.04 30.39 -20.27
C MET A 1 2.16 28.91 -20.65
N LYS A 2 2.73 28.51 -21.79
CA LYS A 2 2.92 27.08 -22.15
C LYS A 2 3.93 26.33 -21.25
N ALA A 3 5.05 26.97 -20.88
CA ALA A 3 6.09 26.34 -20.06
C ALA A 3 5.63 26.10 -18.60
N THR A 4 4.81 26.99 -18.05
CA THR A 4 4.24 26.84 -16.71
C THR A 4 3.18 25.73 -16.63
N ILE A 5 2.36 25.56 -17.67
CA ILE A 5 1.39 24.45 -17.75
C ILE A 5 2.12 23.10 -17.84
N ALA A 6 3.16 23.00 -18.67
CA ALA A 6 3.96 21.78 -18.76
C ALA A 6 4.62 21.43 -17.42
N ALA A 7 5.26 22.39 -16.75
CA ALA A 7 5.88 22.18 -15.45
C ALA A 7 4.88 21.72 -14.37
N LEU A 8 3.67 22.28 -14.34
CA LEU A 8 2.60 21.86 -13.43
C LEU A 8 2.13 20.42 -13.70
N CYS A 9 2.00 20.03 -14.98
CA CYS A 9 1.64 18.65 -15.34
C CYS A 9 2.74 17.64 -14.94
N PHE A 10 4.02 17.98 -15.11
CA PHE A 10 5.13 17.13 -14.69
C PHE A 10 5.14 16.94 -13.17
N LEU A 11 4.98 18.02 -12.41
CA LEU A 11 4.91 17.95 -10.94
C LEU A 11 3.72 17.11 -10.47
N ALA A 12 2.54 17.27 -11.09
CA ALA A 12 1.36 16.47 -10.75
C ALA A 12 1.56 14.97 -11.05
N SER A 13 2.15 14.63 -12.20
CA SER A 13 2.44 13.23 -12.55
C SER A 13 3.43 12.60 -11.58
N ALA A 14 4.49 13.31 -11.22
CA ALA A 14 5.50 12.84 -10.26
C ALA A 14 4.90 12.62 -8.87
N VAL A 15 3.98 13.48 -8.42
CA VAL A 15 3.27 13.34 -7.14
C VAL A 15 2.35 12.11 -7.11
N CYS A 16 1.69 11.78 -8.22
CA CYS A 16 0.85 10.58 -8.30
C CYS A 16 1.65 9.27 -8.21
N VAL A 17 2.92 9.24 -8.63
CA VAL A 17 3.75 8.01 -8.56
C VAL A 17 4.20 7.70 -7.12
N ILE A 18 4.19 8.68 -6.21
CA ILE A 18 4.69 8.51 -4.84
C ILE A 18 3.78 7.56 -4.02
N ALA A 19 2.52 7.41 -4.41
CA ALA A 19 1.54 6.60 -3.68
C ALA A 19 1.56 5.11 -4.06
N LEU A 20 2.16 4.73 -5.20
CA LEU A 20 2.12 3.36 -5.70
C LEU A 20 3.33 2.55 -5.26
N LEU A 21 3.10 1.42 -4.59
CA LEU A 21 4.15 0.46 -4.28
C LEU A 21 4.45 -0.44 -5.48
N PRO A 22 5.71 -0.86 -5.68
CA PRO A 22 6.04 -1.86 -6.69
C PRO A 22 5.27 -3.17 -6.49
N GLU A 23 4.86 -3.81 -7.58
CA GLU A 23 4.07 -5.06 -7.53
C GLU A 23 4.75 -6.17 -6.73
N ASN A 24 6.07 -6.29 -6.83
CA ASN A 24 6.84 -7.27 -6.08
C ASN A 24 6.82 -7.02 -4.56
N VAL A 25 6.63 -5.76 -4.11
CA VAL A 25 6.46 -5.42 -2.70
C VAL A 25 5.06 -5.80 -2.23
N CYS A 26 4.03 -5.47 -3.02
CA CYS A 26 2.65 -5.83 -2.72
C CYS A 26 2.43 -7.36 -2.69
N LYS A 27 3.10 -8.10 -3.58
CA LYS A 27 2.96 -9.56 -3.69
C LYS A 27 3.98 -10.35 -2.88
N ALA A 28 4.88 -9.68 -2.15
CA ALA A 28 5.83 -10.35 -1.27
C ALA A 28 5.09 -11.14 -0.18
N PRO A 29 5.65 -12.28 0.30
CA PRO A 29 5.13 -12.97 1.46
C PRO A 29 4.92 -12.00 2.63
N HIS A 30 3.80 -12.13 3.32
CA HIS A 30 3.43 -11.27 4.44
C HIS A 30 3.67 -11.99 5.78
N PRO A 31 4.82 -11.78 6.44
CA PRO A 31 5.09 -12.38 7.75
C PRO A 31 4.36 -11.64 8.86
N ILE A 32 3.48 -12.34 9.59
CA ILE A 32 2.85 -11.81 10.80
C ILE A 32 3.74 -12.14 12.01
N SER A 33 4.46 -11.15 12.52
CA SER A 33 5.30 -11.30 13.72
C SER A 33 4.50 -11.11 15.02
N SER A 34 5.01 -11.68 16.12
CA SER A 34 4.49 -11.39 17.46
C SER A 34 4.56 -9.89 17.79
N CYS A 35 3.47 -9.37 18.32
CA CYS A 35 3.37 -7.98 18.75
C CYS A 35 3.86 -7.81 20.20
N ALA A 36 4.34 -6.63 20.56
CA ALA A 36 4.52 -6.27 21.97
C ALA A 36 3.16 -6.30 22.70
N PRO A 37 3.13 -6.57 24.02
CA PRO A 37 1.89 -6.56 24.80
C PRO A 37 1.08 -5.27 24.57
N GLY A 38 -0.21 -5.42 24.23
CA GLY A 38 -1.12 -4.29 24.00
C GLY A 38 -0.92 -3.52 22.68
N SER A 39 -0.01 -3.92 21.79
CA SER A 39 0.29 -3.19 20.55
C SER A 39 -0.36 -3.75 19.28
N ALA A 40 -1.07 -4.88 19.39
CA ALA A 40 -1.78 -5.48 18.27
C ALA A 40 -3.00 -4.62 17.89
N LYS A 41 -3.14 -4.37 16.59
CA LYS A 41 -4.21 -3.56 16.01
C LYS A 41 -4.71 -4.20 14.72
N VAL A 42 -5.87 -3.73 14.25
CA VAL A 42 -6.38 -4.10 12.93
C VAL A 42 -5.50 -3.44 11.87
N MET A 43 -4.99 -4.27 10.96
CA MET A 43 -4.16 -3.86 9.85
C MET A 43 -4.65 -4.52 8.56
N TRP A 44 -4.17 -4.05 7.42
CA TRP A 44 -4.48 -4.55 6.10
C TRP A 44 -3.19 -4.84 5.33
N TYR A 45 -3.21 -5.83 4.45
CA TYR A 45 -2.11 -6.18 3.56
C TYR A 45 -2.65 -6.71 2.24
N PHE A 46 -1.87 -6.63 1.17
CA PHE A 46 -2.20 -7.25 -0.10
C PHE A 46 -1.81 -8.74 -0.07
N ASP A 47 -2.80 -9.63 -0.17
CA ASP A 47 -2.58 -11.07 -0.26
C ASP A 47 -2.48 -11.49 -1.73
N SER A 48 -1.30 -11.94 -2.14
CA SER A 48 -1.02 -12.42 -3.50
C SER A 48 -1.71 -13.73 -3.86
N ASN A 49 -2.21 -14.50 -2.89
CA ASN A 49 -2.95 -15.74 -3.17
C ASN A 49 -4.39 -15.43 -3.59
N THR A 50 -4.98 -14.38 -3.03
CA THR A 50 -6.36 -13.97 -3.32
C THR A 50 -6.45 -12.76 -4.24
N ASP A 51 -5.32 -12.11 -4.54
CA ASP A 51 -5.21 -10.82 -5.22
C ASP A 51 -6.12 -9.76 -4.57
N ARG A 52 -6.14 -9.69 -3.24
CA ARG A 52 -7.04 -8.80 -2.48
C ARG A 52 -6.37 -8.23 -1.25
N CYS A 53 -6.81 -7.04 -0.86
CA CYS A 53 -6.48 -6.48 0.44
C CYS A 53 -7.26 -7.21 1.54
N GLN A 54 -6.53 -7.83 2.47
CA GLN A 54 -7.12 -8.59 3.57
C GLN A 54 -6.80 -7.96 4.92
N LYS A 55 -7.75 -8.12 5.84
CA LYS A 55 -7.61 -7.69 7.24
C LYS A 55 -6.84 -8.73 8.03
N TYR A 56 -5.93 -8.28 8.89
CA TYR A 56 -5.29 -9.11 9.90
C TYR A 56 -5.11 -8.35 11.21
N THR A 57 -4.79 -9.08 12.28
CA THR A 57 -4.45 -8.49 13.59
C THR A 57 -2.94 -8.56 13.79
N GLY A 58 -2.29 -7.41 13.92
CA GLY A 58 -0.84 -7.35 14.11
C GLY A 58 -0.33 -5.95 14.42
N CYS A 59 0.98 -5.76 14.35
CA CYS A 59 1.60 -4.47 14.68
C CYS A 59 2.01 -3.64 13.45
N GLY A 60 2.01 -4.24 12.26
CA GLY A 60 2.27 -3.61 10.97
C GLY A 60 3.63 -2.93 10.87
N LYS A 61 4.63 -3.65 10.38
CA LYS A 61 6.02 -3.17 10.28
C LYS A 61 6.63 -3.30 8.90
N GLY A 62 6.00 -4.02 7.98
CA GLY A 62 6.44 -4.20 6.60
C GLY A 62 5.91 -3.11 5.67
N MET A 63 6.42 -3.11 4.43
CA MET A 63 5.90 -2.23 3.37
C MET A 63 4.51 -2.65 2.90
N ASN A 64 4.19 -3.94 3.00
CA ASN A 64 2.86 -4.50 2.72
C ASN A 64 1.97 -4.47 3.98
N ASP A 65 2.02 -3.39 4.76
CA ASP A 65 1.20 -3.19 5.96
C ASP A 65 0.53 -1.82 5.94
N PHE A 66 -0.80 -1.81 6.00
CA PHE A 66 -1.61 -0.61 5.83
C PHE A 66 -2.59 -0.45 6.99
N GLY A 67 -2.84 0.79 7.39
CA GLY A 67 -3.80 1.10 8.46
C GLY A 67 -5.27 0.97 8.02
N SER A 68 -5.56 0.88 6.72
CA SER A 68 -6.91 0.76 6.18
C SER A 68 -6.94 -0.03 4.86
N GLU A 69 -8.11 -0.58 4.52
CA GLU A 69 -8.33 -1.25 3.24
C GLU A 69 -8.13 -0.30 2.06
N PHE A 70 -8.57 0.95 2.21
CA PHE A 70 -8.41 1.99 1.19
C PHE A 70 -6.92 2.24 0.89
N CYS A 71 -6.10 2.46 1.92
CA CYS A 71 -4.66 2.63 1.75
C CYS A 71 -4.00 1.43 1.08
N CYS A 72 -4.43 0.22 1.41
CA CYS A 72 -3.93 -0.99 0.76
C CYS A 72 -4.28 -1.01 -0.75
N LYS A 73 -5.54 -0.71 -1.11
CA LYS A 73 -5.98 -0.70 -2.52
C LYS A 73 -5.33 0.42 -3.33
N ASP A 74 -5.13 1.57 -2.71
CA ASP A 74 -4.48 2.74 -3.32
C ASP A 74 -2.99 2.46 -3.57
N ALA A 75 -2.28 1.90 -2.58
CA ALA A 75 -0.86 1.59 -2.72
C ALA A 75 -0.57 0.34 -3.57
N CYS A 76 -1.49 -0.64 -3.56
CA CYS A 76 -1.37 -1.92 -4.26
C CYS A 76 -2.57 -2.17 -5.19
N PRO A 77 -2.69 -1.45 -6.33
CA PRO A 77 -3.83 -1.55 -7.25
C PRO A 77 -3.77 -2.80 -8.17
N TYR A 78 -3.14 -3.88 -7.71
CA TYR A 78 -2.94 -5.13 -8.46
C TYR A 78 -4.05 -6.16 -8.22
N GLY A 79 -5.04 -5.81 -7.39
CA GLY A 79 -6.08 -6.72 -6.94
C GLY A 79 -7.20 -6.95 -7.94
N LYS A 80 -7.94 -8.05 -7.76
CA LYS A 80 -9.16 -8.31 -8.54
C LYS A 80 -10.29 -7.38 -8.10
N LYS A 81 -11.01 -6.86 -9.09
CA LYS A 81 -12.22 -6.04 -8.89
C LYS A 81 -13.37 -6.87 -8.33
#